data_AF-A0A843JTQ9-F1
#
_entry.id   AF-A0A843JTQ9-F1
#
_cell.length_a   1.000
_cell.length_b   1.000
_cell.length_c   1.000
_cell.angle_alpha   90.00
_cell.angle_beta   90.00
_cell.angle_gamma   90.00
#
_symmetry.space_group_name_H-M   'P 1'
#
loop_
_entity.id
_entity.type
_entity.pdbx_description
1 polymer ?
#
loop_
_entity_poly.entity_id
_entity_poly.type
_entity_poly.pdbx_seq_one_letter_code
_entity_poly.pdbx_strand_id
1 'polypeptide(L)'
;MPTITLAGVKTKTGNNHYMKDIIRNDGRKAAIKIKKSWREVSIEDYYKIKELLEDDVLSSTEKDIGIIAILAEVDEEVIWDMPVTELRQLMQDAKWVNSFKMKEVNYKHLTIDNQKFDITVDLTTFTVAQYVDFQSLWKDTPRKDYIGQLLCCFILPHGCKYADGYDIKELADFLYKKLDIMTCQELLSFFGRSCLISIQAILLYLELMKRKQKRKKTAKSEEMTKQLSQLQKVISDGFLGLAQSQKRNE
;
A
#
# COMPACT_ATOMS: atom_id res chain seq x y z
N MET A 1 -8.24 -42.30 32.61
CA MET A 1 -8.26 -40.83 32.83
C MET A 1 -9.07 -40.21 31.69
N PRO A 2 -9.86 -39.17 31.98
CA PRO A 2 -11.23 -39.06 31.47
C PRO A 2 -11.31 -38.53 30.04
N THR A 3 -12.07 -39.27 29.23
CA THR A 3 -12.73 -38.86 27.99
C THR A 3 -13.87 -37.91 28.34
N ILE A 4 -13.91 -36.73 27.72
CA ILE A 4 -15.11 -35.87 27.73
C ILE A 4 -15.70 -35.92 26.33
N THR A 5 -16.83 -36.61 26.23
CA THR A 5 -17.77 -36.59 25.13
C THR A 5 -18.68 -35.37 25.31
N LEU A 6 -18.91 -34.57 24.27
CA LEU A 6 -20.07 -33.68 24.21
C LEU A 6 -20.86 -33.98 22.94
N ALA A 7 -22.13 -34.32 23.18
CA ALA A 7 -23.13 -34.74 22.23
C ALA A 7 -23.56 -33.60 21.30
N GLY A 8 -23.96 -33.97 20.08
CA GLY A 8 -24.63 -33.06 19.17
C GLY A 8 -26.08 -32.77 19.58
N VAL A 9 -26.54 -31.57 19.23
CA VAL A 9 -27.97 -31.25 19.06
C VAL A 9 -28.12 -30.42 17.79
N LYS A 10 -29.07 -30.84 16.94
CA LYS A 10 -29.43 -30.24 15.65
C LYS A 10 -30.50 -29.16 15.80
N THR A 11 -30.38 -28.13 14.94
CA THR A 11 -31.42 -27.32 14.25
C THR A 11 -32.32 -26.35 15.04
N LYS A 12 -32.29 -25.04 14.70
CA LYS A 12 -33.28 -24.32 13.85
C LYS A 12 -33.19 -22.78 14.01
N THR A 13 -33.26 -22.08 12.87
CA THR A 13 -33.89 -20.76 12.60
C THR A 13 -33.62 -19.52 13.49
N GLY A 14 -33.06 -18.48 12.86
CA GLY A 14 -33.54 -17.09 12.94
C GLY A 14 -33.24 -16.25 14.19
N ASN A 15 -32.36 -15.26 14.06
CA ASN A 15 -32.36 -13.91 14.69
C ASN A 15 -30.93 -13.33 14.53
N ASN A 16 -30.69 -12.19 13.88
CA ASN A 16 -31.10 -10.83 14.22
C ASN A 16 -30.63 -10.37 15.61
N HIS A 17 -29.31 -10.26 15.81
CA HIS A 17 -28.67 -9.32 16.74
C HIS A 17 -27.15 -9.50 16.65
N TYR A 18 -26.43 -8.59 15.98
CA TYR A 18 -25.02 -8.37 16.29
C TYR A 18 -24.91 -7.01 16.98
N MET A 19 -24.84 -7.12 18.31
CA MET A 19 -24.14 -6.23 19.23
C MET A 19 -24.41 -4.73 19.11
N LYS A 20 -25.55 -4.31 19.66
CA LYS A 20 -25.54 -3.14 20.55
C LYS A 20 -24.68 -3.51 21.77
N ASP A 21 -23.87 -2.55 22.20
CA ASP A 21 -23.10 -2.53 23.45
C ASP A 21 -21.72 -3.23 23.44
N ILE A 22 -20.68 -2.47 23.11
CA ILE A 22 -19.31 -2.74 23.58
C ILE A 22 -19.23 -2.29 25.06
N ILE A 23 -19.93 -2.99 25.94
CA ILE A 23 -19.88 -2.79 27.40
C ILE A 23 -18.99 -3.87 27.99
N ARG A 24 -17.89 -3.46 28.63
CA ARG A 24 -17.10 -4.37 29.50
C ARG A 24 -17.94 -4.75 30.71
N ASN A 25 -17.70 -5.94 31.26
CA ASN A 25 -18.35 -6.49 32.47
C ASN A 25 -18.25 -5.61 33.75
N ASP A 26 -17.70 -4.40 33.67
CA ASP A 26 -17.55 -3.43 34.77
C ASP A 26 -18.41 -2.15 34.61
N GLY A 27 -19.26 -2.06 33.59
CA GLY A 27 -20.12 -0.89 33.35
C GLY A 27 -19.39 0.34 32.78
N ARG A 28 -18.14 0.18 32.33
CA ARG A 28 -17.40 1.24 31.60
C ARG A 28 -17.44 0.94 30.09
N LYS A 29 -17.79 1.95 29.28
CA LYS A 29 -17.64 1.88 27.80
C LYS A 29 -16.20 1.47 27.51
N ALA A 30 -16.00 0.40 26.73
CA ALA A 30 -14.66 0.02 26.33
C ALA A 30 -14.05 1.17 25.51
N ALA A 31 -12.84 1.60 25.86
CA ALA A 31 -12.14 2.61 25.09
C ALA A 31 -11.91 2.08 23.66
N ILE A 32 -12.47 2.77 22.67
CA ILE A 32 -12.24 2.47 21.26
C ILE A 32 -10.75 2.66 20.98
N LYS A 33 -10.11 1.61 20.48
CA LYS A 33 -8.69 1.63 20.13
C LYS A 33 -8.57 1.81 18.62
N ILE A 34 -7.85 2.85 18.19
CA ILE A 34 -7.58 3.09 16.77
C ILE A 34 -6.18 2.62 16.38
N LYS A 35 -6.04 2.32 15.08
CA LYS A 35 -4.75 2.14 14.42
C LYS A 35 -3.87 3.38 14.60
N LYS A 36 -2.57 3.17 14.86
CA LYS A 36 -1.62 4.25 15.21
C LYS A 36 -0.63 4.61 14.13
N SER A 37 -0.59 3.82 13.05
CA SER A 37 0.33 4.05 11.94
C SER A 37 -0.15 3.34 10.68
N TRP A 38 0.39 3.76 9.54
CA TRP A 38 0.17 3.09 8.25
C TRP A 38 0.63 1.63 8.21
N ARG A 39 1.45 1.17 9.16
CA ARG A 39 1.83 -0.25 9.29
C ARG A 39 0.74 -1.13 9.92
N GLU A 40 -0.28 -0.52 10.48
CA GLU A 40 -1.45 -1.22 11.03
C GLU A 40 -2.66 -1.15 10.07
N VAL A 41 -2.53 -0.41 8.96
CA VAL A 41 -3.60 -0.20 7.98
C VAL A 41 -3.40 -1.15 6.80
N SER A 42 -4.40 -1.98 6.52
CA SER A 42 -4.39 -2.87 5.36
C SER A 42 -4.45 -2.08 4.04
N ILE A 43 -4.10 -2.71 2.92
CA ILE A 43 -4.28 -2.10 1.59
C ILE A 43 -5.76 -1.77 1.36
N GLU A 44 -6.67 -2.66 1.75
CA GLU A 44 -8.11 -2.43 1.67
C GLU A 44 -8.54 -1.16 2.41
N ASP A 45 -8.15 -1.02 3.67
CA ASP A 45 -8.50 0.14 4.50
C ASP A 45 -7.92 1.43 3.92
N TYR A 46 -6.70 1.39 3.40
CA TYR A 46 -6.08 2.53 2.75
C TYR A 46 -6.91 3.03 1.56
N TYR A 47 -7.40 2.12 0.71
CA TYR A 47 -8.23 2.52 -0.43
C TYR A 47 -9.60 3.03 -0.02
N LYS A 48 -10.20 2.49 1.04
CA LYS A 48 -11.45 3.04 1.62
C LYS A 48 -11.23 4.47 2.13
N ILE A 49 -10.12 4.72 2.84
CA ILE A 49 -9.75 6.07 3.30
C ILE A 49 -9.52 7.00 2.10
N LYS A 50 -8.83 6.53 1.06
CA LYS A 50 -8.57 7.30 -0.15
C LYS A 50 -9.87 7.70 -0.86
N GLU A 51 -10.81 6.76 -0.99
CA GLU A 51 -12.12 7.01 -1.58
C GLU A 51 -12.89 8.10 -0.81
N LEU A 52 -12.90 8.04 0.52
CA LEU A 52 -13.50 9.10 1.35
C LEU A 52 -12.85 10.47 1.16
N LEU A 53 -11.51 10.50 1.04
CA LEU A 53 -10.78 11.75 0.84
C LEU A 53 -11.10 12.38 -0.52
N GLU A 54 -11.24 11.55 -1.56
CA GLU A 54 -11.53 11.96 -2.94
C GLU A 54 -13.03 12.22 -3.21
N ASP A 55 -13.93 11.88 -2.28
CA ASP A 55 -15.37 12.11 -2.41
C ASP A 55 -15.73 13.60 -2.28
N ASP A 56 -16.20 14.24 -3.34
CA ASP A 56 -16.54 15.67 -3.33
C ASP A 56 -17.93 15.98 -2.72
N VAL A 57 -18.74 14.96 -2.42
CA VAL A 57 -20.10 15.11 -1.86
C VAL A 57 -20.06 15.20 -0.34
N LEU A 58 -19.17 14.43 0.29
CA LEU A 58 -19.05 14.39 1.74
C LEU A 58 -18.42 15.67 2.30
N SER A 59 -19.00 16.19 3.38
CA SER A 59 -18.41 17.27 4.17
C SER A 59 -17.10 16.83 4.85
N SER A 60 -16.26 17.78 5.24
CA SER A 60 -15.01 17.47 5.95
C SER A 60 -15.22 16.64 7.22
N THR A 61 -16.31 16.91 7.94
CA THR A 61 -16.64 16.19 9.18
C THR A 61 -17.09 14.77 8.91
N GLU A 62 -17.89 14.54 7.87
CA GLU A 62 -18.29 13.18 7.46
C GLU A 62 -17.06 12.36 7.02
N LYS A 63 -16.13 12.98 6.28
CA LYS A 63 -14.85 12.35 5.93
C LYS A 63 -14.04 11.97 7.16
N ASP A 64 -13.90 12.89 8.11
CA ASP A 64 -13.14 12.65 9.35
C ASP A 64 -13.75 11.48 10.15
N ILE A 65 -15.09 11.42 10.25
CA ILE A 65 -15.82 10.35 10.94
C ILE A 65 -15.61 9.00 10.24
N GLY A 66 -15.76 8.95 8.91
CA GLY A 66 -15.54 7.73 8.13
C GLY A 66 -14.11 7.21 8.25
N ILE A 67 -13.12 8.11 8.21
CA ILE A 67 -11.71 7.75 8.42
C ILE A 67 -11.51 7.14 9.81
N ILE A 68 -12.06 7.76 10.86
CA ILE A 68 -11.93 7.25 12.23
C ILE A 68 -12.61 5.89 12.38
N ALA A 69 -13.79 5.70 11.78
CA ALA A 69 -14.50 4.42 11.80
C ALA A 69 -13.63 3.30 11.19
N ILE A 70 -12.99 3.55 10.03
CA ILE A 70 -12.07 2.60 9.40
C ILE A 70 -10.85 2.30 10.28
N LEU A 71 -10.26 3.33 10.91
CA LEU A 71 -9.08 3.16 11.77
C LEU A 71 -9.42 2.47 13.10
N ALA A 72 -10.64 2.64 13.59
CA ALA A 72 -11.16 2.01 14.80
C ALA A 72 -11.70 0.59 14.55
N GLU A 73 -11.92 0.20 13.29
CA GLU A 73 -12.60 -1.03 12.90
C GLU A 73 -14.01 -1.14 13.52
N VAL A 74 -14.76 -0.04 13.50
CA VAL A 74 -16.15 0.04 13.99
C VAL A 74 -17.06 0.66 12.94
N ASP A 75 -18.36 0.43 13.06
CA ASP A 75 -19.36 1.09 12.22
C ASP A 75 -19.41 2.60 12.49
N GLU A 76 -19.67 3.40 11.44
CA GLU A 76 -19.75 4.87 11.55
C GLU A 76 -20.81 5.32 12.57
N GLU A 77 -21.93 4.61 12.68
CA GLU A 77 -22.99 4.91 13.66
C GLU A 77 -22.45 4.95 15.09
N VAL A 78 -21.48 4.09 15.42
CA VAL A 78 -20.84 4.06 16.75
C VAL A 78 -20.05 5.36 17.00
N ILE A 79 -19.44 5.91 15.95
CA ILE A 79 -18.71 7.18 16.01
C ILE A 79 -19.68 8.36 16.09
N TRP A 80 -20.79 8.33 15.35
CA TRP A 80 -21.84 9.35 15.42
C TRP A 80 -22.48 9.46 16.81
N ASP A 81 -22.65 8.33 17.50
CA ASP A 81 -23.23 8.27 18.85
C ASP A 81 -22.23 8.60 19.98
N MET A 82 -20.97 8.90 19.64
CA MET A 82 -19.93 9.13 20.63
C MET A 82 -19.89 10.58 21.14
N PRO A 83 -19.44 10.82 22.40
CA PRO A 83 -19.23 12.18 22.89
C PRO A 83 -18.19 12.95 22.06
N VAL A 84 -18.46 14.22 21.76
CA VAL A 84 -17.55 15.10 20.97
C VAL A 84 -16.14 15.16 21.56
N THR A 85 -16.00 15.06 22.89
CA THR A 85 -14.70 15.02 23.57
C THR A 85 -13.89 13.78 23.22
N GLU A 86 -14.53 12.62 23.09
CA GLU A 86 -13.88 11.37 22.69
C GLU A 86 -13.54 11.40 21.21
N LEU A 87 -14.45 11.90 20.37
CA LEU A 87 -14.19 12.09 18.93
C LEU A 87 -12.98 12.98 18.69
N ARG A 88 -12.87 14.12 19.40
CA ARG A 88 -11.72 15.02 19.28
C ARG A 88 -10.41 14.33 19.64
N GLN A 89 -10.42 13.44 20.64
CA GLN A 89 -9.23 12.67 21.01
C GLN A 89 -8.84 11.70 19.89
N LEU A 90 -9.81 10.98 19.32
CA LEU A 90 -9.56 10.07 18.19
C LEU A 90 -9.04 10.82 16.95
N MET A 91 -9.61 11.99 16.63
CA MET A 91 -9.12 12.85 15.54
C MET A 91 -7.67 13.27 15.77
N GLN A 92 -7.31 13.61 17.02
CA GLN A 92 -5.93 13.98 17.35
C GLN A 92 -4.99 12.78 17.17
N ASP A 93 -5.41 11.61 17.62
CA ASP A 93 -4.64 10.38 17.51
C ASP A 93 -4.54 9.90 16.05
N ALA A 94 -5.46 10.29 15.16
CA ALA A 94 -5.46 9.97 13.73
C ALA A 94 -4.68 10.99 12.86
N LYS A 95 -4.12 12.06 13.43
CA LYS A 95 -3.40 13.10 12.65
C LYS A 95 -2.24 12.55 11.81
N TRP A 96 -1.66 11.41 12.19
CA TRP A 96 -0.57 10.76 11.45
C TRP A 96 -0.98 10.34 10.03
N VAL A 97 -2.28 10.15 9.74
CA VAL A 97 -2.78 9.82 8.40
C VAL A 97 -2.32 10.86 7.37
N ASN A 98 -2.25 12.12 7.76
CA ASN A 98 -1.77 13.20 6.88
C ASN A 98 -0.26 13.17 6.62
N SER A 99 0.48 12.25 7.24
CA SER A 99 1.92 12.09 7.08
C SER A 99 2.24 10.70 6.53
N PHE A 100 2.78 10.66 5.32
CA PHE A 100 3.27 9.42 4.70
C PHE A 100 4.79 9.50 4.57
N LYS A 101 5.52 8.66 5.30
CA LYS A 101 6.99 8.60 5.25
C LYS A 101 7.42 7.19 4.89
N MET A 102 7.85 7.00 3.65
CA MET A 102 8.40 5.74 3.18
C MET A 102 9.86 5.58 3.60
N LYS A 103 10.25 4.35 3.91
CA LYS A 103 11.65 3.96 4.08
C LYS A 103 12.01 3.01 2.96
N GLU A 104 13.22 3.11 2.43
CA GLU A 104 13.72 2.08 1.53
C GLU A 104 14.00 0.81 2.34
N VAL A 105 13.31 -0.28 2.01
CA VAL A 105 13.54 -1.59 2.64
C VAL A 105 13.66 -2.65 1.56
N ASN A 106 14.63 -3.54 1.72
CA ASN A 106 14.81 -4.71 0.87
C ASN A 106 14.36 -5.94 1.65
N TYR A 107 13.12 -6.36 1.45
CA TYR A 107 12.56 -7.54 2.08
C TYR A 107 12.93 -8.80 1.29
N LYS A 108 13.46 -9.81 1.99
CA LYS A 108 13.63 -11.17 1.44
C LYS A 108 12.51 -12.10 1.86
N HIS A 109 12.02 -11.92 3.09
CA HIS A 109 10.94 -12.70 3.67
C HIS A 109 9.99 -11.78 4.42
N LEU A 110 8.70 -12.14 4.45
CA LEU A 110 7.67 -11.49 5.26
C LEU A 110 6.90 -12.54 6.05
N THR A 111 6.30 -12.09 7.15
CA THR A 111 5.32 -12.89 7.89
C THR A 111 4.05 -12.05 8.01
N ILE A 112 2.96 -12.55 7.44
CA ILE A 112 1.66 -11.88 7.39
C ILE A 112 0.66 -12.85 8.02
N ASP A 113 -0.01 -12.43 9.10
CA ASP A 113 -1.00 -13.24 9.82
C ASP A 113 -0.50 -14.67 10.15
N ASN A 114 0.73 -14.77 10.69
CA ASN A 114 1.46 -16.01 11.00
C ASN A 114 1.83 -16.91 9.81
N GLN A 115 1.57 -16.49 8.57
CA GLN A 115 2.02 -17.18 7.36
C GLN A 115 3.32 -16.57 6.84
N LYS A 116 4.26 -17.43 6.40
CA LYS A 116 5.57 -17.00 5.89
C LYS A 116 5.55 -16.87 4.36
N PHE A 117 6.15 -15.80 3.88
CA PHE A 117 6.24 -15.48 2.46
C PHE A 117 7.67 -15.16 2.06
N ASP A 118 8.04 -15.55 0.85
CA ASP A 118 9.28 -15.20 0.16
C ASP A 118 9.03 -14.07 -0.81
N ILE A 119 9.98 -13.13 -0.89
CA ILE A 119 9.86 -11.95 -1.75
C ILE A 119 10.92 -11.97 -2.82
N THR A 120 10.46 -11.81 -4.05
CA THR A 120 11.29 -11.81 -5.24
C THR A 120 11.09 -10.51 -6.00
N VAL A 121 11.98 -9.55 -5.79
CA VAL A 121 11.99 -8.27 -6.53
C VAL A 121 12.85 -8.33 -7.80
N ASP A 122 13.66 -9.37 -7.96
CA ASP A 122 14.52 -9.57 -9.11
C ASP A 122 13.74 -10.22 -10.27
N LEU A 123 13.37 -9.39 -11.25
CA LEU A 123 12.65 -9.83 -12.45
C LEU A 123 13.42 -10.86 -13.27
N THR A 124 14.74 -11.00 -13.13
CA THR A 124 15.52 -12.01 -13.87
C THR A 124 15.26 -13.43 -13.39
N THR A 125 14.73 -13.57 -12.18
CA THR A 125 14.37 -14.85 -11.57
C THR A 125 12.92 -15.25 -11.85
N PHE A 126 12.15 -14.39 -12.51
CA PHE A 126 10.76 -14.65 -12.81
C PHE A 126 10.62 -15.80 -13.82
N THR A 127 9.57 -16.60 -13.63
CA THR A 127 9.12 -17.50 -14.69
C THR A 127 8.51 -16.69 -15.83
N VAL A 128 8.45 -17.27 -17.04
CA VAL A 128 7.83 -16.60 -18.20
C VAL A 128 6.36 -16.25 -17.90
N ALA A 129 5.62 -17.16 -17.26
CA ALA A 129 4.22 -16.91 -16.89
C ALA A 129 4.09 -15.73 -15.91
N GLN A 130 4.87 -15.73 -14.83
CA GLN A 130 4.92 -14.65 -13.84
C GLN A 130 5.28 -13.30 -14.47
N TYR A 131 6.22 -13.28 -15.43
CA TYR A 131 6.61 -12.07 -16.13
C TYR A 131 5.51 -11.53 -17.05
N VAL A 132 4.79 -12.42 -17.77
CA VAL A 132 3.65 -12.03 -18.61
C VAL A 132 2.53 -11.44 -17.76
N ASP A 133 2.19 -12.09 -16.63
CA ASP A 133 1.17 -11.60 -15.71
C ASP A 133 1.56 -10.25 -15.11
N PHE A 134 2.81 -10.11 -14.66
CA PHE A 134 3.35 -8.82 -14.21
C PHE A 134 3.21 -7.72 -15.27
N GLN A 135 3.62 -7.98 -16.52
CA GLN A 135 3.51 -7.00 -17.60
C GLN A 135 2.07 -6.63 -17.92
N SER A 136 1.14 -7.58 -17.84
CA SER A 136 -0.28 -7.32 -18.07
C SER A 136 -0.84 -6.43 -16.95
N LEU A 137 -0.57 -6.80 -15.70
CA LEU A 137 -1.07 -6.08 -14.51
C LEU A 137 -0.45 -4.70 -14.34
N TRP A 138 0.78 -4.48 -14.83
CA TRP A 138 1.46 -3.18 -14.75
C TRP A 138 0.95 -2.17 -15.79
N LYS A 139 0.58 -2.62 -16.99
CA LYS A 139 0.13 -1.73 -18.09
C LYS A 139 -1.19 -1.05 -17.75
N ASP A 140 -2.08 -1.78 -17.11
CA ASP A 140 -3.30 -1.23 -16.56
C ASP A 140 -2.93 -0.58 -15.22
N THR A 141 -2.61 0.73 -15.25
CA THR A 141 -2.28 1.58 -14.08
C THR A 141 -3.05 1.07 -12.87
N PRO A 142 -2.40 0.74 -11.74
CA PRO A 142 -3.00 -0.19 -10.79
C PRO A 142 -4.32 0.37 -10.27
N ARG A 143 -5.41 -0.16 -10.80
CA ARG A 143 -6.72 -0.02 -10.17
C ARG A 143 -6.63 -0.73 -8.83
N LYS A 144 -7.36 -0.23 -7.85
CA LYS A 144 -7.53 -0.84 -6.51
C LYS A 144 -7.63 -2.38 -6.61
N ASP A 145 -8.38 -2.86 -7.59
CA ASP A 145 -8.68 -4.26 -7.86
C ASP A 145 -7.48 -5.13 -8.29
N TYR A 146 -6.41 -4.53 -8.83
CA TYR A 146 -5.26 -5.28 -9.37
C TYR A 146 -4.04 -5.29 -8.46
N ILE A 147 -4.03 -4.53 -7.37
CA ILE A 147 -2.86 -4.45 -6.48
C ILE A 147 -2.58 -5.79 -5.81
N GLY A 148 -3.60 -6.50 -5.33
CA GLY A 148 -3.41 -7.83 -4.74
C GLY A 148 -2.78 -8.81 -5.75
N GLN A 149 -3.24 -8.77 -7.00
CA GLN A 149 -2.73 -9.63 -8.08
C GLN A 149 -1.29 -9.26 -8.47
N LEU A 150 -1.00 -7.95 -8.55
CA LEU A 150 0.34 -7.46 -8.82
C LEU A 150 1.31 -7.90 -7.73
N LEU A 151 0.91 -7.82 -6.47
CA LEU A 151 1.72 -8.26 -5.32
C LEU A 151 2.01 -9.77 -5.35
N CYS A 152 1.10 -10.60 -5.85
CA CYS A 152 1.34 -12.04 -6.03
C CYS A 152 2.48 -12.35 -6.99
N CYS A 153 2.85 -11.42 -7.87
CA CYS A 153 4.03 -11.57 -8.71
C CYS A 153 5.34 -11.41 -7.92
N PHE A 154 5.32 -10.79 -6.75
CA PHE A 154 6.52 -10.54 -5.93
C PHE A 154 6.53 -11.35 -4.63
N ILE A 155 5.36 -11.61 -4.06
CA ILE A 155 5.16 -12.28 -2.77
C ILE A 155 4.67 -13.69 -3.04
N LEU A 156 5.46 -14.69 -2.67
CA LEU A 156 5.16 -16.11 -2.84
C LEU A 156 5.05 -16.79 -1.47
N PRO A 157 4.16 -17.78 -1.28
CA PRO A 157 4.19 -18.61 -0.09
C PRO A 157 5.57 -19.25 0.09
N HIS A 158 6.06 -19.32 1.33
CA HIS A 158 7.42 -19.77 1.59
C HIS A 158 7.71 -21.16 0.99
N GLY A 159 8.74 -21.26 0.16
CA GLY A 159 9.14 -22.51 -0.51
C GLY A 159 8.30 -22.90 -1.74
N CYS A 160 7.28 -22.13 -2.12
CA CYS A 160 6.50 -22.34 -3.33
C CYS A 160 7.09 -21.59 -4.53
N LYS A 161 6.85 -22.12 -5.74
CA LYS A 161 7.08 -21.39 -7.00
C LYS A 161 5.80 -20.68 -7.43
N TYR A 162 5.92 -19.71 -8.33
CA TYR A 162 4.76 -19.00 -8.87
C TYR A 162 3.72 -19.96 -9.44
N ALA A 163 2.47 -19.81 -9.00
CA ALA A 163 1.33 -20.65 -9.38
C ALA A 163 1.47 -22.15 -9.03
N ASP A 164 2.31 -22.50 -8.05
CA ASP A 164 2.58 -23.89 -7.67
C ASP A 164 2.14 -24.16 -6.22
N GLY A 165 1.06 -24.93 -6.08
CA GLY A 165 0.54 -25.36 -4.78
C GLY A 165 -0.31 -24.34 -4.02
N TYR A 166 -0.74 -23.25 -4.66
CA TYR A 166 -1.66 -22.25 -4.08
C TYR A 166 -2.53 -21.58 -5.17
N ASP A 167 -3.68 -21.03 -4.77
CA ASP A 167 -4.53 -20.22 -5.65
C ASP A 167 -4.09 -18.75 -5.61
N ILE A 168 -3.76 -18.20 -6.79
CA ILE A 168 -3.31 -16.81 -6.94
C ILE A 168 -4.39 -15.81 -6.53
N LYS A 169 -5.67 -16.11 -6.78
CA LYS A 169 -6.78 -15.22 -6.43
C LYS A 169 -6.99 -15.18 -4.92
N GLU A 170 -6.95 -16.34 -4.27
CA GLU A 170 -7.04 -16.40 -2.81
C GLU A 170 -5.87 -15.66 -2.15
N LEU A 171 -4.64 -15.82 -2.69
CA LEU A 171 -3.48 -15.07 -2.22
C LEU A 171 -3.63 -13.57 -2.45
N ALA A 172 -4.14 -13.15 -3.61
CA ALA A 172 -4.35 -11.74 -3.94
C ALA A 172 -5.34 -11.09 -2.96
N ASP A 173 -6.47 -11.75 -2.68
CA ASP A 173 -7.46 -11.28 -1.73
C ASP A 173 -6.90 -11.26 -0.30
N PHE A 174 -6.12 -12.27 0.07
CA PHE A 174 -5.44 -12.31 1.37
C PHE A 174 -4.47 -11.14 1.53
N LEU A 175 -3.59 -10.90 0.55
CA LEU A 175 -2.64 -9.81 0.58
C LEU A 175 -3.36 -8.45 0.61
N TYR A 176 -4.41 -8.28 -0.18
CA TYR A 176 -5.18 -7.04 -0.20
C TYR A 176 -5.83 -6.71 1.15
N LYS A 177 -6.33 -7.73 1.88
CA LYS A 177 -7.00 -7.57 3.17
C LYS A 177 -6.05 -7.51 4.37
N LYS A 178 -4.88 -8.16 4.28
CA LYS A 178 -4.00 -8.40 5.44
C LYS A 178 -2.63 -7.74 5.37
N LEU A 179 -2.11 -7.47 4.17
CA LEU A 179 -0.83 -6.77 4.05
C LEU A 179 -1.01 -5.30 4.39
N ASP A 180 -0.09 -4.74 5.18
CA ASP A 180 -0.11 -3.33 5.49
C ASP A 180 0.32 -2.48 4.28
N ILE A 181 -0.30 -1.31 4.15
CA ILE A 181 -0.04 -0.44 3.01
C ILE A 181 1.41 0.07 2.98
N MET A 182 2.07 0.22 4.13
CA MET A 182 3.48 0.63 4.15
C MET A 182 4.37 -0.42 3.51
N THR A 183 4.27 -1.68 3.93
CA THR A 183 5.08 -2.74 3.34
C THR A 183 4.74 -2.95 1.86
N CYS A 184 3.47 -2.80 1.46
CA CYS A 184 3.09 -2.77 0.05
C CYS A 184 3.83 -1.68 -0.74
N GLN A 185 3.80 -0.43 -0.25
CA GLN A 185 4.47 0.71 -0.90
C GLN A 185 6.00 0.56 -0.87
N GLU A 186 6.57 0.05 0.21
CA GLU A 186 8.00 -0.24 0.34
C GLU A 186 8.44 -1.29 -0.70
N LEU A 187 7.64 -2.33 -0.91
CA LEU A 187 7.86 -3.30 -1.99
C LEU A 187 7.74 -2.63 -3.35
N LEU A 188 6.69 -1.87 -3.64
CA LEU A 188 6.54 -1.23 -4.95
C LEU A 188 7.58 -0.12 -5.21
N SER A 189 8.21 0.41 -4.17
CA SER A 189 9.22 1.48 -4.28
C SER A 189 10.47 1.08 -5.08
N PHE A 190 10.79 -0.22 -5.16
CA PHE A 190 11.95 -0.67 -5.96
C PHE A 190 11.76 -0.33 -7.45
N PHE A 191 10.52 -0.27 -7.95
CA PHE A 191 10.25 0.14 -9.32
C PHE A 191 10.60 1.60 -9.55
N GLY A 192 10.25 2.48 -8.62
CA GLY A 192 10.63 3.89 -8.69
C GLY A 192 12.15 4.06 -8.78
N ARG A 193 12.89 3.29 -7.97
CA ARG A 193 14.36 3.27 -8.00
C ARG A 193 14.90 2.72 -9.32
N SER A 194 14.37 1.60 -9.80
CA SER A 194 14.77 1.01 -11.08
C SER A 194 14.52 1.96 -12.25
N CYS A 195 13.34 2.60 -12.30
CA CYS A 195 13.01 3.63 -13.28
C CYS A 195 13.98 4.80 -13.21
N LEU A 196 14.32 5.28 -12.01
CA LEU A 196 15.27 6.38 -11.84
C LEU A 196 16.67 6.02 -12.38
N ILE A 197 17.17 4.83 -12.07
CA ILE A 197 18.45 4.32 -12.59
C ILE A 197 18.40 4.20 -14.12
N SER A 198 17.30 3.68 -14.68
CA SER A 198 17.12 3.58 -16.12
C SER A 198 17.10 4.96 -16.79
N ILE A 199 16.40 5.94 -16.22
CA ILE A 199 16.37 7.32 -16.72
C ILE A 199 17.79 7.91 -16.70
N GLN A 200 18.56 7.71 -15.63
CA GLN A 200 19.94 8.17 -15.55
C GLN A 200 20.84 7.51 -16.62
N ALA A 201 20.70 6.20 -16.84
CA ALA A 201 21.45 5.48 -17.86
C ALA A 201 21.10 5.97 -19.28
N ILE A 202 19.81 6.20 -19.56
CA ILE A 202 19.34 6.76 -20.83
C ILE A 202 19.92 8.16 -21.01
N LEU A 203 19.92 9.02 -19.98
CA LEU A 203 20.50 10.35 -20.06
C LEU A 203 21.99 10.32 -20.38
N LEU A 204 22.75 9.48 -19.68
CA LEU A 204 24.18 9.30 -19.95
C LEU A 204 24.42 8.85 -21.40
N TYR A 205 23.62 7.91 -21.89
CA TYR A 205 23.67 7.46 -23.28
C TYR A 205 23.37 8.59 -24.28
N LEU A 206 22.33 9.39 -24.03
CA LEU A 206 21.96 10.53 -24.86
C LEU A 206 23.06 11.61 -24.85
N GLU A 207 23.73 11.85 -23.72
CA GLU A 207 24.89 12.74 -23.67
C GLU A 207 26.07 12.23 -24.51
N LEU A 208 26.36 10.93 -24.44
CA LEU A 208 27.41 10.29 -25.26
C LEU A 208 27.08 10.42 -26.75
N MET A 209 25.82 10.18 -27.13
CA MET A 209 25.31 10.36 -28.49
C MET A 209 25.50 11.81 -28.96
N LYS A 210 25.11 12.80 -28.15
CA LYS A 210 25.32 14.23 -28.43
C LYS A 210 26.79 14.58 -28.61
N ARG A 211 27.69 14.04 -27.78
CA ARG A 211 29.15 14.25 -27.94
C ARG A 211 29.68 13.67 -29.25
N LYS A 212 29.19 12.50 -29.68
CA LYS A 212 29.51 11.93 -31.01
C LYS A 212 28.94 12.76 -32.15
N GLN A 213 27.75 13.33 -31.98
CA GLN A 213 27.02 14.08 -33.01
C GLN A 213 27.50 15.53 -33.17
N LYS A 214 28.13 16.14 -32.16
CA LYS A 214 28.84 17.44 -32.28
C LYS A 214 29.94 17.46 -33.35
N ARG A 215 30.34 16.30 -33.90
CA ARG A 215 31.18 16.18 -35.11
C ARG A 215 30.44 16.54 -36.41
N LYS A 216 29.11 16.72 -36.38
CA LYS A 216 28.24 17.18 -37.49
C LYS A 216 27.20 18.19 -36.94
N LYS A 217 27.51 19.49 -36.94
CA LYS A 217 26.58 20.55 -36.48
C LYS A 217 25.33 20.58 -37.35
N THR A 218 24.16 20.29 -36.77
CA THR A 218 22.83 20.35 -37.42
C THR A 218 21.81 20.91 -36.44
N ALA A 219 20.74 21.56 -36.92
CA ALA A 219 19.69 22.17 -36.07
C ALA A 219 19.05 21.16 -35.07
N LYS A 220 18.95 19.89 -35.47
CA LYS A 220 18.47 18.79 -34.63
C LYS A 220 19.34 18.55 -33.37
N SER A 221 20.62 18.91 -33.43
CA SER A 221 21.54 18.85 -32.28
C SER A 221 21.24 19.92 -31.22
N GLU A 222 20.70 21.08 -31.59
CA GLU A 222 20.40 22.17 -30.66
C GLU A 222 19.10 21.91 -29.91
N GLU A 223 18.09 21.35 -30.59
CA GLU A 223 16.82 20.94 -29.99
C GLU A 223 17.01 19.81 -28.97
N MET A 224 17.79 18.78 -29.32
CA MET A 224 18.16 17.69 -28.40
C MET A 224 18.94 18.20 -27.18
N THR A 225 19.70 19.29 -27.34
CA THR A 225 20.44 19.93 -26.24
C THR A 225 19.51 20.61 -25.25
N LYS A 226 18.46 21.30 -25.73
CA LYS A 226 17.44 21.92 -24.89
C LYS A 226 16.65 20.88 -24.12
N GLN A 227 16.18 19.81 -24.78
CA GLN A 227 15.44 18.73 -24.13
C GLN A 227 16.24 18.04 -23.02
N LEU A 228 17.54 17.78 -23.25
CA LEU A 228 18.43 17.22 -22.23
C LEU A 228 18.58 18.13 -21.01
N SER A 229 18.74 19.44 -21.23
CA SER A 229 18.86 20.41 -20.13
C SER A 229 17.58 20.51 -19.28
N GLN A 230 16.42 20.37 -19.92
CA GLN A 230 15.13 20.35 -19.24
C GLN A 230 14.95 19.07 -18.41
N LEU A 231 15.29 17.90 -18.98
CA LEU A 231 15.26 16.63 -18.25
C LEU A 231 16.22 16.63 -17.04
N GLN A 232 17.43 17.16 -17.20
CA GLN A 232 18.40 17.30 -16.12
C GLN A 232 17.88 18.20 -14.99
N LYS A 233 17.22 19.31 -15.36
CA LYS A 233 16.59 20.21 -14.40
C LYS A 233 15.46 19.52 -13.64
N VAL A 234 14.54 18.82 -14.33
CA VAL A 234 13.43 18.09 -13.70
C VAL A 234 13.93 17.01 -12.73
N ILE A 235 14.99 16.29 -13.10
CA ILE A 235 15.58 15.27 -12.23
C ILE A 235 16.27 15.92 -11.03
N SER A 236 17.03 16.99 -11.23
CA SER A 236 17.69 17.72 -10.15
C SER A 236 16.67 18.34 -9.17
N ASP A 237 15.59 18.91 -9.69
CA ASP A 237 14.53 19.52 -8.89
C ASP A 237 13.71 18.46 -8.14
N GLY A 238 13.42 17.31 -8.78
CA GLY A 238 12.83 16.14 -8.12
C GLY A 238 13.73 15.53 -7.04
N PHE A 239 15.05 15.55 -7.26
CA PHE A 239 16.06 15.09 -6.30
C PHE A 239 16.21 16.05 -5.11
N LEU A 240 16.13 17.37 -5.34
CA LEU A 240 16.12 18.38 -4.28
C LEU A 240 14.83 18.31 -3.44
N GLY A 241 13.68 18.00 -4.04
CA GLY A 241 12.45 17.75 -3.28
C GLY A 241 12.56 16.56 -2.32
N LEU A 242 13.20 15.47 -2.78
CA LEU A 242 13.46 14.28 -1.95
C LEU A 242 14.55 14.52 -0.89
N ALA A 243 15.63 15.23 -1.23
CA ALA A 243 16.74 15.53 -0.32
C ALA A 243 16.42 16.64 0.71
N GLN A 244 15.58 17.63 0.37
CA GLN A 244 15.13 18.66 1.33
C GLN A 244 14.13 18.11 2.35
N SER A 245 13.38 17.05 2.02
CA SER A 245 12.61 16.28 2.99
C SER A 245 13.50 15.57 4.04
N GLN A 246 14.77 15.30 3.70
CA GLN A 246 15.76 14.73 4.59
C GLN A 246 16.49 15.80 5.44
N LYS A 247 16.81 16.98 4.87
CA LYS A 247 17.57 18.04 5.57
C LYS A 247 16.76 18.95 6.51
N ARG A 248 15.43 18.98 6.45
CA ARG A 248 14.60 19.65 7.47
C ARG A 248 14.43 18.81 8.76
N ASN A 249 15.11 17.67 8.87
CA ASN A 249 15.08 16.75 10.01
C ASN A 249 16.45 16.58 10.69
N GLU A 250 17.34 17.58 10.60
CA GLU A 250 18.39 17.84 11.60
C GLU A 250 18.01 19.09 12.39
#